data_AF-A0A976H4R8-F1
#
_entry.id   AF-A0A976H4R8-F1
#
_cell.length_a   1.000
_cell.length_b   1.000
_cell.length_c   1.000
_cell.angle_alpha   90.00
_cell.angle_beta   90.00
_cell.angle_gamma   90.00
#
_symmetry.space_group_name_H-M   'P 1'
#
loop_
_entity.id
_entity.type
_entity.pdbx_description
1 polymer ?
#
loop_
_entity_poly.entity_id
_entity_poly.type
_entity_poly.pdbx_seq_one_letter_code
_entity_poly.pdbx_strand_id
1 'polypeptide(L)'
;PETIERVPGGDNGHYAAWVEAAIAGYGSKLAKNLSSHFDVAGPLTESVLMGNLAIRSHDIKKAGGFPGRGIKLLWDGPNMKITNFEEANQFVKREYRSF
;
A
#
# COMPACT_ATOMS: atom_id res chain seq x y z
N PRO A 1 9.10 -34.13 -10.41
CA PRO A 1 8.13 -34.05 -9.29
C PRO A 1 7.81 -32.57 -9.04
N GLU A 2 6.55 -32.22 -8.77
CA GLU A 2 6.21 -30.84 -8.38
C GLU A 2 6.54 -30.61 -6.91
N THR A 3 7.23 -29.51 -6.62
CA THR A 3 7.73 -29.17 -5.27
C THR A 3 6.95 -28.04 -4.60
N ILE A 4 6.04 -27.37 -5.32
CA ILE A 4 5.27 -26.20 -4.86
C ILE A 4 3.82 -26.34 -5.34
N GLU A 5 2.85 -26.01 -4.48
CA GLU A 5 1.43 -25.97 -4.85
C GLU A 5 1.18 -24.98 -6.01
N ARG A 6 0.38 -25.38 -7.00
CA ARG A 6 0.00 -24.52 -8.13
C ARG A 6 -1.30 -23.79 -7.85
N VAL A 7 -1.46 -22.62 -8.45
CA VAL A 7 -2.74 -21.91 -8.45
C VAL A 7 -3.76 -22.76 -9.22
N PRO A 8 -4.91 -23.13 -8.62
CA PRO A 8 -5.97 -23.84 -9.31
C PRO A 8 -6.43 -23.05 -10.54
N GLY A 9 -6.48 -23.68 -11.72
CA GLY A 9 -6.85 -22.99 -12.97
C GLY A 9 -5.75 -22.10 -13.57
N GLY A 10 -4.52 -22.13 -13.02
CA GLY A 10 -3.37 -21.39 -13.53
C GLY A 10 -3.60 -19.87 -13.52
N ASP A 11 -3.19 -19.20 -14.59
CA ASP A 11 -3.30 -17.74 -14.73
C ASP A 11 -4.74 -17.24 -14.57
N ASN A 12 -5.72 -18.01 -15.03
CA ASN A 12 -7.15 -17.67 -14.92
C ASN A 12 -7.69 -17.77 -13.48
N GLY A 13 -7.00 -18.51 -12.59
CA GLY A 13 -7.40 -18.69 -11.21
C GLY A 13 -6.68 -17.77 -10.21
N HIS A 14 -5.70 -16.98 -10.67
CA HIS A 14 -4.90 -16.13 -9.78
C HIS A 14 -5.74 -15.13 -8.99
N TYR A 15 -6.72 -14.50 -9.64
CA TYR A 15 -7.62 -13.56 -8.97
C TYR A 15 -8.52 -14.25 -7.94
N ALA A 16 -9.08 -15.41 -8.29
CA ALA A 16 -9.93 -16.18 -7.38
C ALA A 16 -9.14 -16.62 -6.14
N ALA A 17 -7.92 -17.13 -6.32
CA ALA A 17 -7.04 -17.52 -5.23
C ALA A 17 -6.76 -16.37 -4.25
N TRP A 18 -6.56 -15.14 -4.75
CA TRP A 18 -6.38 -13.95 -3.91
C TRP A 18 -7.63 -13.62 -3.10
N VAL A 19 -8.82 -13.67 -3.72
CA VAL A 19 -10.10 -13.42 -3.05
C VAL A 19 -10.38 -14.48 -1.98
N GLU A 20 -10.17 -15.75 -2.30
CA GLU A 20 -10.34 -16.87 -1.36
C GLU A 20 -9.38 -16.77 -0.18
N ALA A 21 -8.12 -16.42 -0.44
CA ALA A 21 -7.14 -16.17 0.60
C ALA A 21 -7.51 -14.99 1.52
N ALA A 22 -8.06 -13.91 0.95
CA ALA A 22 -8.55 -12.78 1.73
C ALA A 22 -9.75 -13.17 2.62
N ILE A 23 -10.68 -13.98 2.09
CA ILE A 23 -11.83 -14.50 2.85
C ILE A 23 -11.38 -15.47 3.96
N ALA A 24 -10.40 -16.34 3.67
CA ALA A 24 -9.87 -17.30 4.64
C ALA A 24 -9.10 -16.65 5.80
N GLY A 25 -8.70 -15.38 5.63
CA GLY A 25 -8.11 -14.58 6.68
C GLY A 25 -6.60 -14.75 6.84
N TYR A 26 -6.03 -13.88 7.67
CA TYR A 26 -4.59 -13.79 7.91
C TYR A 26 -4.02 -15.08 8.50
N GLY A 27 -2.87 -15.51 8.01
CA GLY A 27 -2.17 -16.70 8.49
C GLY A 27 -2.75 -18.05 8.04
N SER A 28 -3.88 -18.04 7.31
CA SER A 28 -4.49 -19.25 6.73
C SER A 28 -3.56 -19.94 5.72
N LYS A 29 -3.79 -21.24 5.46
CA LYS A 29 -3.04 -21.97 4.42
C LYS A 29 -3.16 -21.29 3.06
N LEU A 30 -4.36 -20.80 2.71
CA LEU A 30 -4.61 -20.11 1.45
C LEU A 30 -3.85 -18.79 1.36
N ALA A 31 -3.87 -17.96 2.40
CA ALA A 31 -3.07 -16.73 2.47
C ALA A 31 -1.56 -17.01 2.38
N LYS A 32 -1.10 -18.13 2.97
CA LYS A 32 0.30 -18.57 2.94
C LYS A 32 0.72 -19.28 1.64
N ASN A 33 -0.19 -19.54 0.71
CA ASN A 33 0.15 -20.21 -0.55
C ASN A 33 -0.09 -19.31 -1.78
N LEU A 34 -0.38 -18.02 -1.57
CA LEU A 34 -0.42 -17.05 -2.66
C LEU A 34 0.96 -16.89 -3.30
N SER A 35 1.00 -16.79 -4.62
CA SER A 35 2.22 -16.40 -5.35
C SER A 35 2.72 -15.00 -4.97
N SER A 36 1.85 -14.16 -4.41
CA SER A 36 2.15 -12.82 -3.91
C SER A 36 1.49 -12.64 -2.53
N HIS A 37 2.20 -13.04 -1.47
CA HIS A 37 1.74 -12.94 -0.09
C HIS A 37 1.41 -11.52 0.34
N PHE A 38 0.39 -11.38 1.20
CA PHE A 38 0.02 -10.10 1.78
C PHE A 38 1.16 -9.41 2.55
N ASP A 39 1.98 -10.19 3.26
CA ASP A 39 3.14 -9.68 4.03
C ASP A 39 4.22 -9.03 3.15
N VAL A 40 4.23 -9.31 1.84
CA VAL A 40 5.18 -8.74 0.88
C VAL A 40 4.48 -7.74 -0.04
N ALA A 41 3.37 -8.16 -0.65
CA ALA A 41 2.62 -7.36 -1.62
C ALA A 41 2.07 -6.07 -1.00
N GLY A 42 1.63 -6.13 0.26
CA GLY A 42 1.14 -4.96 1.00
C GLY A 42 2.24 -3.91 1.19
N PRO A 43 3.33 -4.21 1.91
CA PRO A 43 4.44 -3.27 2.12
C PRO A 43 5.10 -2.79 0.82
N LEU A 44 5.18 -3.65 -0.20
CA LEU A 44 5.69 -3.25 -1.52
C LEU A 44 4.79 -2.20 -2.16
N THR A 45 3.47 -2.46 -2.18
CA THR A 45 2.49 -1.52 -2.73
C THR A 45 2.52 -0.19 -1.97
N GLU A 46 2.58 -0.25 -0.64
CA GLU A 46 2.71 0.92 0.23
C GLU A 46 3.96 1.74 -0.13
N SER A 47 5.11 1.08 -0.29
CA SER A 47 6.37 1.72 -0.68
C SER A 47 6.26 2.43 -2.03
N VAL A 48 5.57 1.84 -3.01
CA VAL A 48 5.32 2.48 -4.31
C VAL A 48 4.42 3.71 -4.14
N LEU A 49 3.37 3.63 -3.33
CA LEU A 49 2.47 4.76 -3.07
C LEU A 49 3.17 5.93 -2.36
N MET A 50 4.19 5.66 -1.55
CA MET A 50 5.00 6.72 -0.93
C MET A 50 5.71 7.60 -1.98
N GLY A 51 6.05 7.06 -3.16
CA GLY A 51 6.58 7.85 -4.27
C GLY A 51 5.58 8.89 -4.77
N ASN A 52 4.31 8.49 -4.95
CA ASN A 52 3.24 9.41 -5.34
C ASN A 52 2.99 10.46 -4.26
N LEU A 53 3.01 10.06 -2.99
CA LEU A 53 2.86 10.97 -1.86
C LEU A 53 3.97 12.03 -1.86
N ALA A 54 5.22 11.63 -2.10
CA ALA A 54 6.36 12.54 -2.17
C ALA A 54 6.22 13.57 -3.31
N ILE A 55 5.84 13.12 -4.52
CA ILE A 55 5.62 14.01 -5.66
C ILE A 55 4.50 15.01 -5.38
N ARG A 56 3.37 14.55 -4.81
CA ARG A 56 2.26 15.46 -4.49
C ARG A 56 2.61 16.45 -3.39
N SER A 57 3.39 16.01 -2.40
CA SER A 57 3.88 16.87 -1.31
C SER A 57 4.83 17.95 -1.82
N HIS A 58 5.68 17.61 -2.79
CA HIS A 58 6.61 18.54 -3.44
C HIS A 58 5.90 19.74 -4.11
N ASP A 59 4.68 19.55 -4.59
CA ASP A 59 3.91 20.57 -5.30
C ASP A 59 2.95 21.38 -4.40
N ILE A 60 2.94 21.12 -3.09
CA ILE A 60 2.19 21.95 -2.13
C ILE A 60 2.74 23.37 -2.16
N LYS A 61 1.87 24.34 -2.51
CA LYS A 61 2.20 25.77 -2.58
C LYS A 61 1.65 26.50 -1.36
N LYS A 62 2.48 27.34 -0.74
CA LYS A 62 2.12 28.31 0.30
C LYS A 62 2.56 29.71 -0.08
N ALA A 63 2.13 30.72 0.68
CA ALA A 63 2.46 32.13 0.44
C ALA A 63 3.98 32.42 0.33
N GLY A 64 4.83 31.55 0.90
CA GLY A 64 6.29 31.64 0.84
C GLY A 64 6.98 30.66 -0.12
N GLY A 65 6.26 29.97 -1.01
CA GLY A 65 6.84 29.04 -1.99
C GLY A 65 6.34 27.60 -1.82
N PHE A 66 7.23 26.62 -1.99
CA PHE A 66 6.90 25.19 -1.98
C PHE A 66 7.59 24.46 -0.82
N PRO A 67 7.00 24.45 0.39
CA PRO A 67 7.64 23.90 1.59
C PRO A 67 7.94 22.40 1.51
N GLY A 68 7.25 21.66 0.63
CA GLY A 68 7.49 20.23 0.43
C GLY A 68 8.68 19.91 -0.48
N ARG A 69 9.38 20.90 -1.06
CA ARG A 69 10.54 20.65 -1.92
C ARG A 69 11.81 20.47 -1.11
N GLY A 70 12.63 19.49 -1.50
CA GLY A 70 13.93 19.25 -0.89
C GLY A 70 13.89 18.69 0.53
N ILE A 71 12.71 18.26 1.01
CA ILE A 71 12.56 17.62 2.31
C ILE A 71 12.42 16.10 2.17
N LYS A 72 12.99 15.36 3.12
CA LYS A 72 12.74 13.93 3.28
C LYS A 72 11.49 13.75 4.13
N LEU A 73 10.46 13.08 3.62
CA LEU A 73 9.28 12.75 4.41
C LEU A 73 9.56 11.56 5.33
N LEU A 74 9.12 11.65 6.58
CA LEU A 74 9.24 10.60 7.58
C LEU A 74 7.90 9.90 7.74
N TRP A 75 7.87 8.62 7.35
CA TRP A 75 6.66 7.79 7.35
C TRP A 75 6.56 6.93 8.61
N ASP A 76 5.42 7.01 9.28
CA ASP A 76 4.98 6.11 10.35
C ASP A 76 3.94 5.15 9.78
N GLY A 77 4.39 3.95 9.38
CA GLY A 77 3.55 2.90 8.80
C GLY A 77 2.43 2.43 9.72
N PRO A 78 2.71 2.06 10.99
CA PRO A 78 1.67 1.64 11.93
C PRO A 78 0.52 2.64 12.09
N ASN A 79 0.81 3.94 12.15
CA ASN A 79 -0.23 4.98 12.27
C ASN A 79 -0.70 5.55 10.93
N MET A 80 -0.09 5.11 9.82
CA MET A 80 -0.31 5.62 8.47
C MET A 80 -0.21 7.15 8.43
N LYS A 81 0.94 7.73 8.84
CA LYS A 81 1.11 9.18 8.97
C LYS A 81 2.50 9.68 8.59
N ILE A 82 2.58 10.85 7.97
CA ILE A 82 3.79 11.65 7.83
C ILE A 82 4.00 12.50 9.09
N THR A 83 5.15 12.34 9.74
CA THR A 83 5.40 12.93 11.07
C THR A 83 6.09 14.29 11.05
N ASN A 84 6.70 14.65 9.92
CA ASN A 84 7.51 15.86 9.80
C ASN A 84 6.99 16.90 8.79
N PHE A 85 5.84 16.63 8.16
CA PHE A 85 5.18 17.56 7.25
C PHE A 85 3.67 17.26 7.21
N GLU A 86 2.92 17.93 8.08
CA GLU A 86 1.51 17.62 8.34
C GLU A 86 0.63 17.75 7.09
N GLU A 87 0.93 18.70 6.21
CA GLU A 87 0.16 18.93 5.00
C GLU A 87 0.22 17.75 4.02
N ALA A 88 1.27 16.91 4.08
CA ALA A 88 1.34 15.70 3.26
C ALA A 88 0.25 14.67 3.63
N ASN A 89 -0.26 14.71 4.87
CA ASN A 89 -1.28 13.77 5.34
C ASN A 89 -2.61 13.89 4.61
N GLN A 90 -2.87 15.01 3.92
CA GLN A 90 -4.03 15.17 3.04
C GLN A 90 -4.05 14.14 1.87
N PHE A 91 -2.89 13.54 1.55
CA PHE A 91 -2.75 12.54 0.50
C PHE A 91 -2.74 11.10 1.03
N VAL A 92 -2.68 10.91 2.35
CA VAL A 92 -2.59 9.57 2.96
C VAL A 92 -3.96 8.90 3.05
N LYS A 93 -5.00 9.67 3.36
CA LYS A 93 -6.39 9.18 3.39
C LYS A 93 -7.31 10.17 2.72
N ARG A 94 -8.35 9.63 2.08
CA ARG A 94 -9.48 10.41 1.57
C ARG A 94 -10.42 10.73 2.73
N GLU A 95 -10.97 11.94 2.75
CA GLU A 95 -12.14 12.23 3.57
C GLU A 95 -13.35 11.42 3.07
N TYR A 96 -13.90 10.59 3.94
CA TYR A 96 -15.12 9.86 3.62
C TYR A 96 -16.28 10.85 3.55
N ARG A 97 -17.21 10.63 2.61
CA ARG A 97 -18.32 11.57 2.40
C ARG A 97 -19.23 11.54 3.64
N SER A 98 -19.52 12.69 4.21
CA SER A 98 -20.66 12.85 5.12
C SER A 98 -21.94 12.88 4.27
N PHE A 99 -22.87 11.96 4.57
CA PHE A 99 -24.22 12.00 4.03
C PHE A 99 -25.04 13.10 4.70
#